data_AF-A0A1X7L770-F1
#
_entry.id   AF-A0A1X7L770-F1
#
_cell.length_a   1.000
_cell.length_b   1.000
_cell.length_c   1.000
_cell.angle_alpha   90.00
_cell.angle_beta   90.00
_cell.angle_gamma   90.00
#
_symmetry.space_group_name_H-M   'P 1'
#
loop_
_entity.id
_entity.type
_entity.pdbx_description
1 polymer ?
#
loop_
_entity_poly.entity_id
_entity_poly.type
_entity_poly.pdbx_seq_one_letter_code
_entity_poly.pdbx_strand_id
1 'polypeptide(L)'
;MSHSYAFVGDNAKALVALASDSTTYGKVWHLPVGRPISPTEINELMNASLGTNFDLKFVPTFVRKLLGLFIKPIAEVEEMLYQFETDYVMDSRKFMTHFPNFEVTPYEVGISKMIQSFKDEYQN
;
A
#
# COMPACT_ATOMS: atom_id res chain seq x y z
N MET A 1 -14.69 0.84 1.37
CA MET A 1 -13.85 0.03 2.26
C MET A 1 -12.56 0.77 2.48
N SER A 2 -12.04 0.74 3.69
CA SER A 2 -10.78 1.37 4.05
C SER A 2 -9.64 0.36 3.92
N HIS A 3 -8.49 0.84 3.43
CA HIS A 3 -7.31 0.01 3.23
C HIS A 3 -6.08 0.75 3.77
N SER A 4 -5.22 0.04 4.50
CA SER A 4 -3.92 0.52 4.94
C SER A 4 -2.86 0.18 3.91
N TYR A 5 -2.17 1.18 3.37
CA TYR A 5 -1.04 0.96 2.45
C TYR A 5 0.29 1.24 3.15
N ALA A 6 1.31 0.47 2.80
CA ALA A 6 2.66 0.64 3.31
C ALA A 6 3.54 1.31 2.26
N PHE A 7 4.31 2.32 2.66
CA PHE A 7 5.37 2.84 1.82
C PHE A 7 6.61 1.95 1.96
N VAL A 8 7.13 1.44 0.84
CA VAL A 8 8.26 0.49 0.84
C VAL A 8 9.50 1.05 1.56
N GLY A 9 9.75 2.36 1.45
CA GLY A 9 10.87 3.02 2.12
C GLY A 9 10.73 3.02 3.65
N ASP A 10 9.51 3.07 4.17
CA ASP A 10 9.28 3.00 5.62
C ASP A 10 9.41 1.56 6.11
N ASN A 11 8.88 0.59 5.37
CA ASN A 11 9.09 -0.82 5.68
C ASN A 11 10.58 -1.18 5.72
N ALA A 12 11.39 -0.67 4.78
CA ALA A 12 12.83 -0.87 4.79
C ALA A 12 13.48 -0.29 6.06
N LYS A 13 13.18 0.98 6.41
CA LYS A 13 13.69 1.61 7.64
C LYS A 13 13.25 0.85 8.89
N ALA A 14 11.99 0.39 8.92
CA ALA A 14 11.42 -0.35 10.03
C ALA A 14 12.12 -1.70 10.24
N LEU A 15 12.40 -2.42 9.16
CA LEU A 15 13.16 -3.67 9.20
C LEU A 15 14.59 -3.44 9.71
N VAL A 16 15.25 -2.37 9.27
CA VAL A 16 16.57 -1.98 9.79
C VAL A 16 16.51 -1.65 11.29
N ALA A 17 15.49 -0.92 11.73
CA ALA A 17 15.29 -0.59 13.14
C ALA A 17 15.09 -1.84 14.01
N LEU A 18 14.25 -2.78 13.56
CA LEU A 18 14.06 -4.07 14.23
C LEU A 18 15.38 -4.87 14.29
N ALA A 19 16.08 -4.99 13.17
CA ALA A 19 17.35 -5.72 13.11
C ALA A 19 18.45 -5.08 13.98
N SER A 20 18.36 -3.78 14.26
CA SER A 20 19.35 -3.06 15.07
C SER A 20 19.06 -3.11 16.58
N ASP A 21 17.89 -3.61 16.99
CA ASP A 21 17.47 -3.71 18.39
C ASP A 21 17.24 -5.17 18.78
N SER A 22 18.18 -5.75 19.53
CA SER A 22 18.11 -7.14 19.99
C SER A 22 16.89 -7.45 20.86
N THR A 23 16.26 -6.45 21.48
CA THR A 23 15.03 -6.65 22.27
C THR A 23 13.81 -7.00 21.40
N THR A 24 13.93 -6.85 20.08
CA THR A 24 12.86 -7.12 19.12
C THR A 24 12.84 -8.55 18.60
N TYR A 25 13.91 -9.31 18.85
CA TYR A 25 14.10 -10.65 18.31
C TYR A 25 13.09 -11.65 18.90
N GLY A 26 12.70 -12.63 18.09
CA GLY A 26 11.73 -13.66 18.48
C GLY A 26 10.28 -13.16 18.62
N LYS A 27 9.99 -11.93 18.18
CA LYS A 27 8.65 -11.32 18.22
C LYS A 27 8.06 -11.17 16.82
N VAL A 28 6.74 -11.26 16.73
CA VAL A 28 5.97 -10.91 15.53
C VAL A 28 5.70 -9.41 15.51
N TRP A 29 5.90 -8.76 14.36
CA TRP A 29 5.71 -7.33 14.16
C TRP A 29 4.87 -7.06 12.91
N HIS A 30 3.88 -6.18 13.03
CA HIS A 30 3.32 -5.51 11.88
C HIS A 30 4.13 -4.24 11.64
N LEU A 31 4.59 -4.08 10.40
CA LEU A 31 5.37 -2.91 9.99
C LEU A 31 4.49 -1.66 9.96
N PRO A 32 5.11 -0.46 10.05
CA PRO A 32 4.38 0.80 9.98
C PRO A 32 3.64 0.94 8.64
N VAL A 33 2.39 1.36 8.72
CA VAL A 33 1.51 1.61 7.57
C VAL A 33 0.90 3.00 7.68
N GLY A 34 0.48 3.57 6.55
CA GLY A 34 -0.29 4.81 6.54
C GLY A 34 -1.67 4.64 7.20
N ARG A 35 -2.32 5.77 7.50
CA ARG A 35 -3.71 5.76 7.99
C ARG A 35 -4.61 4.99 7.01
N PRO A 36 -5.66 4.30 7.46
CA PRO A 36 -6.63 3.71 6.54
C PRO A 36 -7.24 4.78 5.63
N ILE A 37 -7.31 4.49 4.34
CA ILE A 37 -7.94 5.35 3.32
C ILE A 37 -8.80 4.53 2.37
N SER A 38 -9.80 5.17 1.78
CA SER A 38 -10.66 4.58 0.76
C SER A 38 -9.98 4.54 -0.62
N PRO A 39 -10.42 3.63 -1.52
CA PRO A 39 -10.04 3.65 -2.93
C PRO A 39 -10.29 4.99 -3.64
N THR A 40 -11.32 5.74 -3.22
CA THR A 40 -11.63 7.06 -3.76
C THR A 40 -10.61 8.10 -3.30
N GLU A 41 -10.22 8.10 -2.02
CA GLU A 41 -9.17 9.01 -1.51
C GLU A 41 -7.81 8.76 -2.19
N ILE A 42 -7.40 7.49 -2.38
CA ILE A 42 -6.14 7.22 -3.08
C ILE A 42 -6.21 7.68 -4.55
N ASN A 43 -7.36 7.52 -5.21
CA ASN A 43 -7.55 8.01 -6.58
C ASN A 43 -7.46 9.53 -6.67
N GLU A 44 -8.04 10.26 -5.70
CA GLU A 44 -7.92 11.72 -5.60
C GLU A 44 -6.46 12.16 -5.43
N LEU A 45 -5.72 11.50 -4.54
CA LEU A 45 -4.30 11.78 -4.31
C LEU A 45 -3.45 11.52 -5.57
N MET A 46 -3.71 10.42 -6.27
CA MET A 46 -3.05 10.09 -7.54
C MET A 46 -3.35 11.13 -8.62
N ASN A 47 -4.63 11.50 -8.79
CA ASN A 47 -5.05 12.53 -9.74
C ASN A 47 -4.40 13.89 -9.45
N ALA A 48 -4.37 14.29 -8.18
CA ALA A 48 -3.69 15.50 -7.74
C ALA A 48 -2.19 15.47 -8.08
N SER A 49 -1.52 14.35 -7.84
CA SER A 49 -0.07 14.21 -8.13
C SER A 49 0.25 14.09 -9.64
N LEU A 50 -0.68 13.62 -10.45
CA LEU A 50 -0.52 13.46 -11.91
C LEU A 50 -1.05 14.65 -12.72
N GLY A 51 -1.83 15.54 -12.10
CA GLY A 51 -2.54 16.61 -12.81
C GLY A 51 -3.67 16.09 -13.71
N THR A 52 -4.34 15.01 -13.29
CA THR A 52 -5.38 14.32 -14.05
C THR A 52 -6.73 14.34 -13.31
N ASN A 53 -7.78 13.83 -13.95
CA ASN A 53 -9.12 13.71 -13.36
C ASN A 53 -9.78 12.38 -13.77
N PHE A 54 -9.08 11.27 -13.57
CA PHE A 54 -9.59 9.94 -13.90
C PHE A 54 -10.63 9.47 -12.88
N ASP A 55 -11.71 8.87 -13.40
CA ASP A 55 -12.77 8.27 -12.59
C ASP A 55 -12.40 6.85 -12.15
N LEU A 56 -12.60 6.56 -10.87
CA LEU A 56 -12.46 5.21 -10.34
C LEU A 56 -13.65 4.34 -10.76
N LYS A 57 -13.38 3.17 -11.35
CA LYS A 57 -14.41 2.18 -11.72
C LYS A 57 -14.15 0.84 -11.05
N PHE A 58 -15.17 0.27 -10.43
CA PHE A 58 -15.12 -1.08 -9.87
C PHE A 58 -15.57 -2.10 -10.92
N VAL A 59 -14.73 -3.10 -11.18
CA VAL A 59 -15.07 -4.20 -12.10
C VAL A 59 -15.83 -5.28 -11.32
N PRO A 60 -17.05 -5.67 -11.74
CA PRO A 60 -17.82 -6.71 -11.07
C PRO A 60 -17.09 -8.07 -11.05
N THR A 61 -17.27 -8.86 -9.99
CA THR A 61 -16.58 -10.15 -9.79
C THR A 61 -16.74 -11.11 -10.98
N PHE A 62 -17.92 -11.19 -11.58
CA PHE A 62 -18.14 -12.07 -12.73
C PHE A 62 -17.31 -11.66 -13.96
N VAL A 63 -17.15 -10.35 -14.19
CA VAL A 63 -16.32 -9.82 -15.28
C VAL A 63 -14.85 -10.12 -15.01
N ARG A 64 -14.40 -9.94 -13.76
CA ARG A 64 -13.01 -10.26 -13.37
C ARG A 64 -12.68 -11.73 -13.59
N LYS A 65 -13.56 -12.64 -13.15
CA LYS A 65 -13.39 -14.10 -13.35
C LYS A 65 -13.31 -14.47 -14.82
N LEU A 66 -14.14 -13.84 -15.67
CA LEU A 66 -14.07 -14.05 -17.12
C LEU A 66 -12.73 -13.55 -17.69
N LEU A 67 -12.29 -12.36 -17.30
CA LEU A 67 -11.01 -11.80 -17.75
C LEU A 67 -9.81 -12.65 -17.27
N GLY A 68 -9.87 -13.22 -16.07
CA GLY A 68 -8.83 -14.10 -15.52
C GLY A 68 -8.58 -15.36 -16.36
N LEU A 69 -9.58 -15.85 -17.10
CA LEU A 69 -9.39 -16.98 -18.03
C LEU A 69 -8.47 -16.65 -19.21
N PHE A 70 -8.34 -15.36 -19.56
CA PHE A 70 -7.57 -14.91 -20.72
C PHE A 70 -6.32 -14.10 -20.34
N ILE A 71 -6.33 -13.45 -19.17
CA ILE A 71 -5.28 -12.54 -18.70
C ILE A 71 -4.68 -13.12 -17.42
N LYS A 72 -3.55 -13.83 -17.53
CA LYS A 72 -2.88 -14.50 -16.40
C LYS A 72 -2.64 -13.60 -15.18
N PRO A 73 -2.15 -12.35 -15.31
CA PRO A 73 -1.99 -11.47 -14.16
C PRO A 73 -3.29 -11.21 -13.39
N ILE A 74 -4.44 -11.18 -14.07
CA ILE A 74 -5.75 -10.99 -13.40
C ILE A 74 -6.13 -12.24 -12.61
N ALA A 75 -5.84 -13.44 -13.14
CA ALA A 75 -6.09 -14.69 -12.43
C ALA A 75 -5.24 -14.81 -11.15
N GLU A 76 -3.99 -14.36 -11.18
CA GLU A 76 -3.08 -14.41 -10.02
C GLU A 76 -3.51 -13.48 -8.88
N VAL A 77 -4.19 -12.37 -9.20
CA VAL A 77 -4.65 -11.38 -8.20
C VAL A 77 -5.96 -11.80 -7.53
N GLU A 78 -6.71 -12.77 -8.07
CA GLU A 78 -7.99 -13.22 -7.50
C GLU A 78 -7.85 -13.69 -6.04
N GLU A 79 -6.74 -14.35 -5.68
CA GLU A 79 -6.45 -14.79 -4.31
C GLU A 79 -6.21 -13.64 -3.33
N MET A 80 -5.83 -12.46 -3.82
CA MET A 80 -5.58 -11.26 -3.01
C MET A 80 -6.81 -10.36 -2.90
N LEU A 81 -7.87 -10.61 -3.69
CA LEU A 81 -9.05 -9.74 -3.74
C LEU A 81 -9.82 -9.65 -2.44
N TYR A 82 -9.71 -10.64 -1.54
CA TYR A 82 -10.37 -10.58 -0.23
C TYR A 82 -9.97 -9.34 0.56
N GLN A 83 -8.74 -8.82 0.36
CA GLN A 83 -8.24 -7.60 1.01
C GLN A 83 -8.92 -6.32 0.51
N PHE A 84 -9.64 -6.41 -0.61
CA PHE A 84 -10.37 -5.32 -1.26
C PHE A 84 -11.90 -5.52 -1.21
N GLU A 85 -12.37 -6.63 -0.63
CA GLU A 85 -13.79 -6.95 -0.44
C GLU A 85 -14.29 -6.67 0.98
N THR A 86 -13.38 -6.34 1.91
CA THR A 86 -13.68 -5.84 3.26
C THR A 86 -12.68 -4.77 3.68
N ASP A 87 -12.91 -4.13 4.83
CA ASP A 87 -11.93 -3.20 5.39
C ASP A 87 -10.64 -3.94 5.76
N TYR A 88 -9.51 -3.49 5.20
CA TYR A 88 -8.18 -4.02 5.47
C TYR A 88 -7.38 -2.98 6.24
N VAL A 89 -7.54 -2.99 7.57
CA VAL A 89 -6.88 -2.07 8.49
C VAL A 89 -5.79 -2.80 9.24
N MET A 90 -4.53 -2.46 8.96
CA MET A 90 -3.38 -3.09 9.60
C MET A 90 -3.06 -2.39 10.93
N ASP A 91 -2.95 -3.17 12.01
CA ASP A 91 -2.58 -2.66 13.33
C ASP A 91 -1.06 -2.66 13.53
N SER A 92 -0.42 -1.51 13.34
CA SER A 92 1.01 -1.29 13.56
C SER A 92 1.34 -0.73 14.96
N ARG A 93 0.36 -0.65 15.89
CA ARG A 93 0.54 0.01 17.20
C ARG A 93 1.72 -0.55 17.98
N LYS A 94 1.92 -1.87 17.98
CA LYS A 94 3.05 -2.51 18.66
C LYS A 94 4.39 -1.93 18.20
N PHE A 95 4.57 -1.77 16.88
CA PHE A 95 5.78 -1.19 16.32
C PHE A 95 5.92 0.28 16.71
N MET A 96 4.86 1.07 16.53
CA MET A 96 4.87 2.51 16.82
C MET A 96 5.11 2.82 18.30
N THR A 97 4.61 1.98 19.22
CA THR A 97 4.89 2.10 20.65
C THR A 97 6.34 1.75 20.99
N HIS A 98 6.92 0.77 20.32
CA HIS A 98 8.32 0.38 20.53
C HIS A 98 9.31 1.41 19.93
N PHE A 99 8.95 2.02 18.80
CA PHE A 99 9.73 3.06 18.12
C PHE A 99 8.94 4.38 18.03
N PRO A 100 8.79 5.13 19.13
CA PRO A 100 7.89 6.30 19.18
C PRO A 100 8.33 7.47 18.28
N ASN A 101 9.61 7.50 17.87
CA ASN A 101 10.15 8.53 16.98
C ASN A 101 10.11 8.12 15.49
N PHE A 102 9.51 6.96 15.17
CA PHE A 102 9.39 6.53 13.78
C PHE A 102 8.30 7.33 13.07
N GLU A 103 8.67 8.02 11.99
CA GLU A 103 7.73 8.80 11.18
C GLU A 103 7.27 8.01 9.96
N VAL A 104 5.95 7.85 9.82
CA VAL A 104 5.33 7.27 8.63
C VAL A 104 5.25 8.33 7.54
N THR A 105 5.70 7.98 6.35
CA THR A 105 5.67 8.83 5.17
C THR A 105 4.21 9.16 4.80
N PRO A 106 3.83 10.44 4.69
CA PRO A 106 2.49 10.83 4.23
C PRO A 106 2.20 10.30 2.82
N TYR A 107 0.92 10.04 2.52
CA TYR A 107 0.53 9.45 1.23
C TYR A 107 0.94 10.32 0.04
N GLU A 108 0.80 11.63 0.15
CA GLU A 108 1.19 12.61 -0.87
C GLU A 108 2.67 12.45 -1.25
N VAL A 109 3.53 12.25 -0.25
CA VAL A 109 4.97 12.07 -0.44
C VAL A 109 5.27 10.70 -1.02
N GLY A 110 4.65 9.64 -0.50
CA GLY A 110 4.86 8.27 -0.97
C GLY A 110 4.40 8.09 -2.43
N ILE A 111 3.23 8.61 -2.77
CA ILE A 111 2.65 8.59 -4.12
C ILE A 111 3.53 9.39 -5.10
N SER A 112 3.95 10.60 -4.72
CA SER A 112 4.83 11.41 -5.56
C SER A 112 6.14 10.69 -5.87
N LYS A 113 6.78 10.08 -4.86
CA LYS A 113 8.00 9.27 -5.04
C LYS A 113 7.77 8.05 -5.92
N MET A 114 6.66 7.34 -5.72
CA MET A 114 6.29 6.20 -6.56
C MET A 114 6.13 6.63 -8.02
N ILE A 115 5.34 7.68 -8.30
CA ILE A 115 5.13 8.21 -9.65
C ILE A 115 6.46 8.60 -10.29
N GLN A 116 7.36 9.26 -9.55
CA GLN A 116 8.67 9.63 -10.07
C GLN A 116 9.49 8.38 -10.43
N SER A 117 9.50 7.35 -9.60
CA SER A 117 10.17 6.08 -9.89
C SER A 117 9.68 5.46 -11.20
N PHE A 118 8.37 5.48 -11.46
CA PHE A 118 7.82 5.02 -12.75
C PHE A 118 8.27 5.92 -13.90
N LYS A 119 8.29 7.24 -13.75
CA LYS A 119 8.78 8.13 -14.81
C LYS A 119 10.24 7.85 -15.15
N ASP A 120 11.08 7.64 -14.14
CA ASP A 120 12.51 7.37 -14.33
C ASP A 120 12.76 6.01 -15.01
N GLU A 121 11.95 4.99 -14.70
CA GLU A 121 12.06 3.65 -15.29
C GLU A 121 11.66 3.62 -16.77
N TYR A 122 10.60 4.34 -17.15
CA TYR A 122 10.04 4.32 -18.52
C TYR A 122 10.49 5.48 -19.42
N GLN A 123 11.39 6.37 -18.93
CA GLN A 123 12.05 7.40 -19.75
C GLN A 123 13.44 7.01 -20.25
N ASN A 124 13.93 5.82 -19.88
CA ASN A 124 15.14 5.19 -20.43
C ASN A 124 14.77 4.11 -21.46
#